data_AF-A0A257GWL8-F1
#
_entry.id   AF-A0A257GWL8-F1
#
_cell.length_a   1.000
_cell.length_b   1.000
_cell.length_c   1.000
_cell.angle_alpha   90.00
_cell.angle_beta   90.00
_cell.angle_gamma   90.00
#
_symmetry.space_group_name_H-M   'P 1'
#
loop_
_entity.id
_entity.type
_entity.pdbx_description
1 polymer ?
#
loop_
_entity_poly.entity_id
_entity_poly.type
_entity_poly.pdbx_seq_one_letter_code
_entity_poly.pdbx_strand_id
1 'polypeptide(L)'
;MPDGRSFWEIGAGLDSRAKANSDYNDLTAVVPKIVREASTFVFVTPLSGRRDWENTWKEDGIATWVEERRNRKDWADVHVLNGASIIDWLYRFPAVERWLAGVMGMQIGFIETLDARWETVRMIGNPPPLSPELFTANREFAAQKIYKLVIERDGT
;
A
#
# COMPACT_ATOMS: atom_id res chain seq x y z
N MET A 1 -0.58 3.60 -8.20
CA MET A 1 -0.75 2.13 -8.16
C MET A 1 -1.08 1.68 -9.57
N PRO A 2 -0.65 0.49 -10.03
CA PRO A 2 -0.96 0.04 -11.38
C PRO A 2 -2.48 -0.07 -11.55
N ASP A 3 -2.99 0.47 -12.64
CA ASP A 3 -4.40 0.31 -13.00
C ASP A 3 -4.63 -1.11 -13.54
N GLY A 4 -5.79 -1.68 -13.23
CA GLY A 4 -6.16 -3.02 -13.69
C GLY A 4 -5.41 -4.16 -12.98
N ARG A 5 -5.26 -5.29 -13.67
CA ARG A 5 -4.71 -6.52 -13.07
C ARG A 5 -3.21 -6.36 -12.82
N SER A 6 -2.76 -6.74 -11.64
CA SER A 6 -1.34 -6.75 -11.30
C SER A 6 -0.94 -8.01 -10.53
N PHE A 7 0.32 -8.40 -10.69
CA PHE A 7 0.96 -9.52 -10.00
C PHE A 7 2.05 -8.97 -9.10
N TRP A 8 2.00 -9.33 -7.82
CA TRP A 8 2.80 -8.72 -6.78
C TRP A 8 3.71 -9.76 -6.13
N GLU A 9 5.00 -9.44 -6.08
CA GLU A 9 6.01 -10.25 -5.43
C GLU A 9 6.79 -9.39 -4.44
N ILE A 10 7.25 -9.99 -3.34
CA ILE A 10 7.97 -9.27 -2.29
C ILE A 10 9.29 -9.97 -1.95
N GLY A 11 10.37 -9.19 -1.86
CA GLY A 11 11.68 -9.66 -1.45
C GLY A 11 12.30 -8.78 -0.38
N ALA A 12 12.52 -9.34 0.81
CA ALA A 12 13.18 -8.67 1.94
C ALA A 12 14.66 -9.07 2.12
N GLY A 13 15.19 -9.93 1.24
CA GLY A 13 16.60 -10.34 1.27
C GLY A 13 17.54 -9.25 0.76
N LEU A 14 18.81 -9.32 1.17
CA LEU A 14 19.83 -8.34 0.79
C LEU A 14 19.99 -8.25 -0.74
N ASP A 15 20.05 -9.40 -1.42
CA ASP A 15 20.05 -9.45 -2.90
C ASP A 15 18.64 -9.43 -3.48
N SER A 16 17.97 -8.29 -3.30
CA SER A 16 16.62 -8.06 -3.84
C SER A 16 16.57 -8.12 -5.37
N ARG A 17 17.68 -7.83 -6.07
CA ARG A 17 17.75 -7.92 -7.53
C ARG A 17 17.69 -9.37 -8.00
N ALA A 18 18.41 -10.28 -7.34
CA ALA A 18 18.35 -11.70 -7.65
C ALA A 18 16.94 -12.26 -7.43
N LYS A 19 16.27 -11.90 -6.32
CA LYS A 19 14.89 -12.30 -6.06
C LYS A 19 13.92 -11.75 -7.12
N ALA A 20 14.02 -10.46 -7.46
CA ALA A 20 13.21 -9.86 -8.51
C ALA A 20 13.37 -10.55 -9.87
N ASN A 21 14.60 -10.97 -10.21
CA ASN A 21 14.84 -11.74 -11.43
C ASN A 21 14.17 -13.12 -11.38
N SER A 22 14.32 -13.86 -10.28
CA SER A 22 13.68 -15.18 -10.12
C SER A 22 12.17 -15.03 -10.28
N ASP A 23 11.56 -14.16 -9.49
CA ASP A 23 10.12 -13.98 -9.45
C ASP A 23 9.53 -13.53 -10.79
N TYR A 24 10.21 -12.59 -11.45
CA TYR A 24 9.81 -12.15 -12.79
C TYR A 24 9.86 -13.32 -13.78
N ASN A 25 10.93 -14.11 -13.78
CA ASN A 25 11.08 -15.23 -14.71
C ASN A 25 10.07 -16.34 -14.42
N ASP A 26 9.87 -16.68 -13.14
CA ASP A 26 8.96 -17.72 -12.70
C ASP A 26 7.51 -17.36 -13.07
N LEU A 27 7.08 -16.12 -12.79
CA LEU A 27 5.77 -15.64 -13.22
C LEU A 27 5.64 -15.55 -14.74
N THR A 28 6.68 -15.12 -15.45
CA THR A 28 6.68 -15.05 -16.91
C THR A 28 6.52 -16.44 -17.55
N ALA A 29 7.06 -17.48 -16.91
CA ALA A 29 6.97 -18.87 -17.37
C ALA A 29 5.59 -19.50 -17.12
N VAL A 30 4.94 -19.18 -16.00
CA VAL A 30 3.66 -19.83 -15.61
C VAL A 30 2.42 -19.03 -16.01
N VAL A 31 2.50 -17.70 -16.10
CA VAL A 31 1.33 -16.86 -16.42
C VAL A 31 1.13 -16.82 -17.95
N PRO A 32 -0.07 -17.16 -18.46
CA PRO A 32 -0.36 -17.14 -19.89
C PRO A 32 -0.10 -15.76 -20.51
N LYS A 33 0.48 -15.75 -21.72
CA LYS A 33 0.87 -14.51 -22.42
C LYS A 33 -0.27 -13.48 -22.52
N ILE A 34 -1.47 -13.91 -22.90
CA ILE A 34 -2.65 -13.03 -23.01
C ILE A 34 -3.01 -12.35 -21.68
N VAL A 35 -2.72 -12.99 -20.55
CA VAL A 35 -2.91 -12.40 -19.23
C VAL A 35 -1.80 -11.40 -18.94
N ARG A 36 -0.54 -11.75 -19.21
CA ARG A 36 0.61 -10.86 -18.95
C ARG A 36 0.56 -9.57 -19.76
N GLU A 37 0.19 -9.64 -21.03
CA GLU A 37 0.06 -8.46 -21.91
C GLU A 37 -1.04 -7.48 -21.45
N ALA A 38 -1.93 -7.92 -20.56
CA ALA A 38 -2.97 -7.10 -19.93
C ALA A 38 -2.75 -6.89 -18.42
N SER A 39 -1.58 -7.25 -17.88
CA SER A 39 -1.27 -7.17 -16.46
C SER A 39 0.08 -6.53 -16.18
N THR A 40 0.21 -5.90 -15.02
CA THR A 40 1.46 -5.29 -14.56
C THR A 40 2.17 -6.19 -13.56
N PHE A 41 3.47 -6.42 -13.76
CA PHE A 41 4.31 -7.04 -12.75
C PHE A 41 4.82 -5.96 -11.77
N VAL A 42 4.67 -6.21 -10.47
CA VAL A 42 5.15 -5.33 -9.40
C VAL A 42 6.02 -6.12 -8.45
N PHE A 43 7.27 -5.69 -8.30
CA PHE A 43 8.16 -6.21 -7.26
C PHE A 43 8.30 -5.21 -6.12
N VAL A 44 8.16 -5.67 -4.89
CA VAL A 44 8.26 -4.84 -3.69
C VAL A 44 9.49 -5.26 -2.88
N THR A 45 10.29 -4.28 -2.46
CA THR A 45 11.39 -4.49 -1.51
C THR A 45 11.37 -3.42 -0.43
N PRO A 46 11.50 -3.78 0.86
CA PRO A 46 11.63 -2.81 1.94
C PRO A 46 12.99 -2.10 1.94
N LEU A 47 13.96 -2.54 1.12
CA LEU A 47 15.29 -1.94 1.04
C LEU A 47 15.24 -0.61 0.29
N SER A 48 15.88 0.42 0.83
CA SER A 48 15.85 1.78 0.29
C SER A 48 17.00 2.13 -0.67
N GLY A 49 17.88 1.17 -0.99
CA GLY A 49 18.96 1.36 -1.98
C GLY A 49 19.94 2.51 -1.68
N ARG A 50 19.93 3.07 -0.45
CA ARG A 50 20.71 4.26 -0.09
C ARG A 50 22.21 4.00 -0.16
N ARG A 51 22.93 5.05 -0.57
CA ARG A 51 24.29 5.09 -1.13
C ARG A 51 25.37 4.25 -0.41
N ASP A 52 25.24 4.07 0.90
CA ASP A 52 26.28 3.50 1.77
C ASP A 52 26.04 2.02 2.13
N TRP A 53 24.99 1.39 1.61
CA TRP A 53 24.72 -0.03 1.88
C TRP A 53 25.21 -0.89 0.70
N GLU A 54 26.41 -1.47 0.86
CA GLU A 54 27.16 -2.15 -0.21
C GLU A 54 26.36 -3.22 -0.97
N ASN A 55 25.43 -3.90 -0.28
CA ASN A 55 24.70 -5.06 -0.81
C ASN A 55 23.25 -4.74 -1.19
N THR A 56 22.90 -3.48 -1.47
CA THR A 56 21.52 -3.11 -1.83
C THR A 56 21.35 -2.79 -3.32
N TRP A 57 20.18 -3.11 -3.87
CA TRP A 57 19.80 -2.76 -5.23
C TRP A 57 19.57 -1.24 -5.31
N LYS A 58 20.61 -0.51 -5.75
CA LYS A 58 20.62 0.96 -5.83
C LYS A 58 19.58 1.47 -6.83
N GLU A 59 19.12 2.71 -6.64
CA GLU A 59 18.06 3.34 -7.46
C GLU A 59 18.35 3.31 -8.96
N ASP A 60 19.56 3.70 -9.39
CA ASP A 60 19.95 3.63 -10.82
C ASP A 60 19.88 2.19 -11.36
N GLY A 61 20.24 1.21 -10.53
CA GLY A 61 20.14 -0.20 -10.85
C GLY A 61 18.69 -0.70 -10.93
N ILE A 62 17.77 -0.13 -10.14
CA ILE A 62 16.33 -0.42 -10.22
C ILE A 62 15.77 0.16 -11.51
N ALA A 63 16.05 1.43 -11.80
CA ALA A 63 15.58 2.11 -13.00
C ALA A 63 16.03 1.37 -14.28
N THR A 64 17.30 1.01 -14.36
CA THR A 64 17.87 0.25 -15.49
C THR A 64 17.17 -1.10 -15.66
N TRP A 65 16.97 -1.84 -14.57
CA TRP A 65 16.31 -3.14 -14.62
C TRP A 65 14.84 -3.05 -15.05
N VAL A 66 14.10 -2.06 -14.55
CA VAL A 66 12.71 -1.81 -14.95
C VAL A 66 12.63 -1.53 -16.46
N GLU A 67 13.50 -0.65 -16.97
CA GLU A 67 13.57 -0.34 -18.40
C GLU A 67 13.89 -1.56 -19.25
N GLU A 68 14.90 -2.35 -18.87
CA GLU A 68 15.24 -3.61 -19.55
C GLU A 68 14.04 -4.57 -19.62
N ARG A 69 13.25 -4.70 -18.54
CA ARG A 69 12.10 -5.62 -18.50
C ARG A 69 10.88 -5.09 -19.25
N ARG A 70 10.65 -3.77 -19.23
CA ARG A 70 9.64 -3.12 -20.09
C ARG A 70 9.94 -3.34 -21.57
N ASN A 71 11.22 -3.24 -21.96
CA ASN A 71 11.64 -3.44 -23.35
C ASN A 71 11.43 -4.88 -23.85
N ARG A 72 11.34 -5.88 -22.95
CA ARG A 72 11.00 -7.26 -23.33
C ARG A 72 9.55 -7.43 -23.77
N LYS A 73 8.65 -6.51 -23.37
CA LYS A 73 7.20 -6.58 -23.64
C LYS A 73 6.57 -7.90 -23.19
N ASP A 74 7.11 -8.51 -22.14
CA ASP A 74 6.56 -9.71 -21.52
C ASP A 74 5.30 -9.39 -20.70
N TRP A 75 5.19 -8.18 -20.18
CA TRP A 75 4.09 -7.70 -19.35
C TRP A 75 3.60 -6.35 -19.88
N ALA A 76 2.37 -5.96 -19.52
CA ALA A 76 1.82 -4.65 -19.90
C ALA A 76 2.67 -3.50 -19.34
N ASP A 77 3.08 -3.64 -18.08
CA ASP A 77 4.06 -2.76 -17.43
C ASP A 77 4.84 -3.54 -16.35
N VAL A 78 5.93 -2.94 -15.86
CA VAL A 78 6.80 -3.45 -14.81
C VAL A 78 7.10 -2.31 -13.84
N HIS A 79 6.90 -2.55 -12.55
CA HIS A 79 7.24 -1.61 -11.48
C HIS A 79 8.09 -2.27 -10.39
N VAL A 80 8.91 -1.44 -9.73
CA VAL A 80 9.59 -1.80 -8.49
C VAL A 80 9.24 -0.75 -7.44
N LEU A 81 8.74 -1.18 -6.28
CA LEU A 81 8.49 -0.34 -5.12
C LEU A 81 9.55 -0.64 -4.06
N ASN A 82 10.45 0.32 -3.84
CA ASN A 82 11.53 0.19 -2.87
C ASN A 82 11.19 0.83 -1.52
N GLY A 83 12.06 0.69 -0.53
CA GLY A 83 11.85 1.25 0.81
C GLY A 83 11.62 2.76 0.81
N ALA A 84 12.29 3.51 -0.07
CA ALA A 84 12.06 4.95 -0.20
C ALA A 84 10.66 5.27 -0.74
N SER A 85 10.19 4.50 -1.72
CA SER A 85 8.83 4.61 -2.28
C SER A 85 7.76 4.29 -1.23
N ILE A 86 7.99 3.27 -0.40
CA ILE A 86 7.09 2.89 0.69
C ILE A 86 7.03 4.00 1.75
N ILE A 87 8.19 4.56 2.14
CA ILE A 87 8.25 5.67 3.11
C ILE A 87 7.51 6.91 2.59
N ASP A 88 7.75 7.32 1.34
CA ASP A 88 7.04 8.45 0.73
C ASP A 88 5.53 8.21 0.67
N TRP A 89 5.11 6.97 0.37
CA TRP A 89 3.70 6.60 0.40
C TRP A 89 3.10 6.69 1.80
N LEU A 90 3.74 6.10 2.82
CA LEU A 90 3.26 6.17 4.21
C LEU A 90 3.15 7.63 4.70
N TYR A 91 4.12 8.47 4.34
CA TYR A 91 4.09 9.90 4.69
C TYR A 91 2.88 10.64 4.10
N ARG A 92 2.44 10.27 2.89
CA ARG A 92 1.26 10.87 2.23
C ARG A 92 -0.06 10.33 2.77
N PHE A 93 -0.05 9.14 3.39
CA PHE A 93 -1.26 8.48 3.89
C PHE A 93 -1.12 8.10 5.38
N PRO A 94 -1.20 9.07 6.31
CA PRO A 94 -0.98 8.84 7.75
C PRO A 94 -1.91 7.80 8.38
N ALA A 95 -3.13 7.63 7.85
CA ALA A 95 -4.04 6.58 8.30
C ALA A 95 -3.46 5.17 8.05
N VAL A 96 -2.80 4.96 6.91
CA VAL A 96 -2.13 3.70 6.56
C VAL A 96 -0.88 3.51 7.40
N GLU A 97 -0.07 4.54 7.58
CA GLU A 97 1.07 4.53 8.49
C GLU A 97 0.64 4.09 9.89
N ARG A 98 -0.44 4.67 10.42
CA ARG A 98 -0.97 4.36 11.75
C ARG A 98 -1.46 2.92 11.87
N TRP A 99 -2.17 2.42 10.86
CA TRP A 99 -2.60 1.02 10.80
C TRP A 99 -1.38 0.09 10.78
N LEU A 100 -0.42 0.35 9.88
CA LEU A 100 0.76 -0.48 9.70
C LEU A 100 1.62 -0.53 10.97
N ALA A 101 1.82 0.60 11.64
CA ALA A 101 2.51 0.62 12.92
C ALA A 101 1.78 -0.20 13.99
N GLY A 102 0.44 -0.17 14.02
CA GLY A 102 -0.36 -1.05 14.87
C GLY A 102 -0.08 -2.54 14.60
N VAL A 103 -0.05 -2.94 13.32
CA VAL A 103 0.31 -4.30 12.90
C VAL A 103 1.74 -4.66 13.33
N MET A 104 2.68 -3.71 13.24
CA MET A 104 4.07 -3.89 13.66
C MET A 104 4.28 -3.80 15.20
N GLY A 105 3.23 -3.59 15.98
CA GLY A 105 3.34 -3.40 17.44
C GLY A 105 4.04 -2.09 17.84
N MET A 106 4.13 -1.12 16.93
CA MET A 106 4.70 0.18 17.18
C MET A 106 3.64 1.16 17.66
N GLN A 107 3.98 1.90 18.72
CA GLN A 107 3.12 2.93 19.27
C GLN A 107 3.40 4.26 18.55
N ILE A 108 2.56 4.64 17.59
CA ILE A 108 2.58 6.02 17.08
C ILE A 108 1.75 6.89 18.03
N GLY A 109 2.40 7.88 18.65
CA GLY A 109 1.70 8.91 19.42
C GLY A 109 0.93 9.88 18.50
N PHE A 110 -0.11 10.51 19.05
CA PHE A 110 -0.77 11.71 18.49
C PHE A 110 -1.70 11.56 17.28
N ILE A 111 -1.83 10.37 16.68
CA ILE A 111 -2.80 10.11 15.59
C ILE A 111 -3.66 8.89 15.93
N GLU A 112 -4.98 9.06 15.87
CA GLU A 112 -5.99 8.02 16.04
C GLU A 112 -6.87 7.96 14.79
N THR A 113 -7.08 6.75 14.23
CA THR A 113 -8.00 6.57 13.09
C THR A 113 -9.45 6.63 13.58
N LEU A 114 -10.38 6.99 12.69
CA LEU A 114 -11.81 7.03 13.03
C LEU A 114 -12.31 5.67 13.52
N ASP A 115 -11.87 4.57 12.90
CA ASP A 115 -12.22 3.21 13.32
C ASP A 115 -11.69 2.86 14.72
N ALA A 116 -10.44 3.20 15.02
CA ALA A 116 -9.85 2.95 16.33
C ALA A 116 -10.57 3.76 17.43
N ARG A 117 -10.89 5.02 17.13
CA ARG A 117 -11.69 5.86 18.01
C ARG A 117 -13.07 5.29 18.22
N TRP A 118 -13.74 4.87 17.15
CA TRP A 118 -15.08 4.28 17.19
C TRP A 118 -15.11 3.01 18.04
N GLU A 119 -14.12 2.14 17.88
CA GLU A 119 -14.03 0.90 18.67
C GLU A 119 -13.83 1.19 20.16
N THR A 120 -13.08 2.24 20.49
CA THR A 120 -12.97 2.72 21.88
C THR A 120 -14.29 3.30 22.40
N VAL A 121 -14.99 4.13 21.60
CA VAL A 121 -16.26 4.77 22.00
C VAL A 121 -17.34 3.72 22.25
N ARG A 122 -17.54 2.79 21.31
CA ARG A 122 -18.67 1.85 21.39
C ARG A 122 -18.56 0.89 22.57
N MET A 123 -17.35 0.69 23.09
CA MET A 123 -17.11 -0.19 24.23
C MET A 123 -17.49 0.45 25.57
N ILE A 124 -17.79 1.76 25.60
CA ILE A 124 -18.30 2.44 26.80
C ILE A 124 -19.68 1.86 27.15
N GLY A 125 -19.81 1.28 28.34
CA GLY A 125 -21.08 0.71 28.81
C GLY A 125 -21.37 -0.71 28.31
N ASN A 126 -20.41 -1.37 27.65
CA ASN A 126 -20.53 -2.77 27.25
C ASN A 126 -20.60 -3.68 28.51
N PRO A 127 -21.61 -4.56 28.67
CA PRO A 127 -22.64 -4.95 27.68
C PRO A 127 -24.01 -4.24 27.79
N PRO A 128 -24.67 -3.89 26.66
CA PRO A 128 -24.23 -4.05 25.26
C PRO A 128 -23.34 -2.88 24.79
N PRO A 129 -22.54 -3.04 23.71
CA PRO A 129 -21.83 -1.93 23.10
C PRO A 129 -22.80 -0.84 22.60
N LEU A 130 -22.36 0.42 22.59
CA LEU A 130 -23.15 1.51 22.01
C LEU A 130 -23.37 1.28 20.52
N SER A 131 -24.62 1.46 20.08
CA SER A 131 -24.98 1.33 18.69
C SER A 131 -24.71 2.64 17.91
N PRO A 132 -24.35 2.58 16.62
CA PRO A 132 -24.18 3.79 15.80
C PRO A 132 -25.39 4.71 15.80
N GLU A 133 -26.60 4.14 15.85
CA GLU A 133 -27.87 4.87 15.79
C GLU A 133 -28.03 5.86 16.94
N LEU A 134 -27.46 5.56 18.11
CA LEU A 134 -27.46 6.47 19.27
C LEU A 134 -26.78 7.81 18.95
N PHE A 135 -25.75 7.80 18.10
CA PHE A 135 -24.99 9.00 17.74
C PHE A 135 -25.70 9.83 16.66
N THR A 136 -26.54 9.20 15.84
CA THR A 136 -27.27 9.85 14.75
C THR A 136 -28.71 10.24 15.10
N ALA A 137 -29.30 9.64 16.14
CA ALA A 137 -30.69 9.90 16.53
C ALA A 137 -30.96 11.39 16.78
N ASN A 138 -31.96 11.95 16.09
CA ASN A 138 -32.35 13.36 16.14
C ASN A 138 -31.22 14.33 15.70
N ARG A 139 -30.24 13.84 14.93
CA ARG A 139 -29.11 14.62 14.39
C ARG A 139 -29.01 14.52 12.88
N GLU A 140 -30.11 14.26 12.18
CA GLU A 140 -30.17 13.99 10.74
C GLU A 140 -29.58 15.16 9.94
N PHE A 141 -29.87 16.40 10.33
CA PHE A 141 -29.31 17.59 9.68
C PHE A 141 -27.78 17.70 9.86
N ALA A 142 -27.28 17.39 11.06
CA ALA A 142 -25.84 17.41 11.32
C ALA A 142 -25.11 16.29 10.55
N ALA A 143 -25.69 15.09 10.52
CA ALA A 143 -25.18 13.96 9.75
C ALA A 143 -25.11 14.29 8.24
N GLN A 144 -26.17 14.87 7.68
CA GLN A 144 -26.18 15.33 6.28
C GLN A 144 -25.12 16.40 6.03
N LYS A 145 -24.92 17.35 6.94
CA LYS A 145 -23.90 18.38 6.78
C LYS A 145 -22.48 17.80 6.76
N ILE A 146 -22.18 16.84 7.65
CA ILE A 146 -20.89 16.14 7.66
C ILE A 146 -20.72 15.33 6.37
N TYR A 147 -21.76 14.60 5.93
CA TYR A 147 -21.74 13.84 4.68
C TYR A 147 -21.35 14.72 3.49
N LYS A 148 -21.96 15.91 3.35
CA LYS A 148 -21.60 16.86 2.29
C LYS A 148 -20.16 17.38 2.40
N LEU A 149 -19.68 17.64 3.62
CA LEU A 149 -18.35 18.20 3.83
C LEU A 149 -17.22 17.20 3.61
N VAL A 150 -17.46 15.92 3.90
CA VAL A 150 -16.44 14.86 3.90
C VAL A 150 -16.55 13.99 2.66
N ILE A 151 -17.75 13.56 2.27
CA ILE A 151 -17.95 12.60 1.17
C ILE A 151 -18.09 13.32 -0.18
N GLU A 152 -18.90 14.39 -0.27
CA GLU A 152 -19.11 15.10 -1.55
C GLU A 152 -17.92 15.97 -1.96
N ARG A 153 -17.03 16.31 -1.01
CA ARG A 153 -15.85 17.15 -1.27
C ARG A 153 -14.64 16.36 -1.80
N ASP A 154 -14.56 15.07 -1.49
CA ASP A 154 -13.52 14.14 -1.98
C ASP A 154 -13.87 13.49 -3.33
N GLY A 155 -15.01 13.86 -3.93
CA GLY A 155 -15.51 13.34 -5.20
C GLY A 155 -15.12 14.13 -6.46
N THR A 156 -14.08 14.97 -6.41
CA THR A 156 -13.49 15.65 -7.60
C THR A 156 -12.16 15.05 -8.01
#